data_AF-A0A6C0DT89-F1
#
_entry.id   AF-A0A6C0DT89-F1
#
_cell.length_a   1.000
_cell.length_b   1.000
_cell.length_c   1.000
_cell.angle_alpha   90.00
_cell.angle_beta   90.00
_cell.angle_gamma   90.00
#
_symmetry.space_group_name_H-M   'P 1'
#
loop_
_entity.id
_entity.type
_entity.pdbx_description
1 polymer ?
#
loop_
_entity_poly.entity_id
_entity_poly.type
_entity_poly.pdbx_seq_one_letter_code
_entity_poly.pdbx_strand_id
1 'polypeptide(L)'
;MHHYQNKETKVLGDGTKVVRKVHIKGGKGHKSVSHYKRGKHIFTAKKALKSGEVSLIKIGKFIPGLFKDCGCNKKTMKHRR
;
A
#
# COMPACT_ATOMS: atom_id res chain seq x y z
N MET A 1 1.84 6.04 -22.38
CA MET A 1 2.12 5.19 -21.20
C MET A 1 0.97 5.33 -20.20
N HIS A 2 0.29 4.25 -19.82
CA HIS A 2 -0.82 4.35 -18.85
C HIS A 2 -0.28 4.41 -17.42
N HIS A 3 -0.63 5.49 -16.72
CA HIS A 3 -0.42 5.66 -15.29
C HIS A 3 -1.66 5.14 -14.58
N TYR A 4 -1.48 4.23 -13.62
CA TYR A 4 -2.59 3.74 -12.80
C TYR A 4 -2.32 4.10 -11.35
N GLN A 5 -3.32 4.72 -10.71
CA GLN A 5 -3.28 5.05 -9.31
C GLN A 5 -4.63 4.73 -8.67
N ASN A 6 -4.59 4.01 -7.56
CA ASN A 6 -5.76 3.77 -6.72
C ASN A 6 -5.43 4.07 -5.26
N LYS A 7 -6.40 4.64 -4.54
CA LYS A 7 -6.29 4.96 -3.12
C LYS A 7 -7.60 4.62 -2.42
N GLU A 8 -7.54 3.66 -1.51
CA GLU A 8 -8.62 3.32 -0.60
C GLU A 8 -8.29 3.94 0.77
N THR A 9 -9.27 4.58 1.41
CA THR A 9 -9.13 5.12 2.77
C THR A 9 -10.22 4.53 3.64
N LYS A 10 -9.84 3.82 4.69
CA LYS A 10 -10.74 3.30 5.72
C LYS A 10 -10.52 4.05 7.00
N VAL A 11 -11.55 4.77 7.45
CA VAL A 11 -11.57 5.38 8.78
C VAL A 11 -12.18 4.37 9.75
N LEU A 12 -11.47 4.11 10.83
CA LEU A 12 -11.91 3.31 11.96
C LEU A 12 -12.22 4.30 13.09
N GLY A 13 -13.08 3.91 14.05
CA GLY A 13 -13.38 4.72 15.23
C GLY A 13 -12.11 5.22 15.95
N ASP A 14 -12.28 6.22 16.82
CA ASP A 14 -11.21 6.79 17.65
C ASP A 14 -10.10 7.52 16.88
N GLY A 15 -10.42 8.00 15.67
CA GLY A 15 -9.49 8.71 14.80
C GLY A 15 -8.42 7.82 14.19
N THR A 16 -8.63 6.51 14.16
CA THR A 16 -7.76 5.57 13.47
C THR A 16 -8.07 5.58 11.97
N LYS A 17 -7.05 5.62 11.12
CA LYS A 17 -7.24 5.63 9.66
C LYS A 17 -6.21 4.74 8.99
N VAL A 18 -6.67 3.91 8.06
CA VAL A 18 -5.82 3.05 7.24
C VAL A 18 -5.99 3.47 5.78
N VAL A 19 -4.88 3.74 5.10
CA VAL A 19 -4.86 4.15 3.69
C VAL A 19 -4.12 3.10 2.89
N ARG A 20 -4.78 2.47 1.93
CA ARG A 20 -4.16 1.54 0.98
C ARG A 20 -3.97 2.23 -0.35
N LYS A 21 -2.81 2.09 -0.96
CA LYS A 21 -2.48 2.72 -2.24
C LYS A 21 -1.85 1.73 -3.19
N VAL A 22 -2.19 1.87 -4.47
CA VAL A 22 -1.52 1.24 -5.60
C VAL A 22 -1.07 2.35 -6.54
N HIS A 23 0.18 2.28 -6.99
CA HIS A 23 0.73 3.20 -7.98
C HIS A 23 1.55 2.41 -9.00
N ILE A 24 1.20 2.51 -10.27
CA ILE A 24 1.87 1.84 -11.40
C ILE A 24 2.24 2.90 -12.44
N LYS A 25 3.52 2.94 -12.80
CA LYS A 25 4.08 3.80 -13.85
C LYS A 25 5.13 3.01 -14.64
N GLY A 26 5.04 3.06 -15.96
CA GLY A 26 6.02 2.40 -16.84
C GLY A 26 6.15 0.89 -16.63
N GLY A 27 5.04 0.20 -16.34
CA GLY A 27 5.02 -1.25 -16.11
C GLY A 27 5.56 -1.71 -14.75
N LYS A 28 6.08 -0.79 -13.94
CA LYS A 28 6.49 -1.05 -12.54
C LYS A 28 5.48 -0.41 -11.59
N GLY A 29 5.33 -0.97 -10.40
CA GLY A 29 4.45 -0.37 -9.42
C GLY A 29 4.73 -0.76 -7.99
N HIS A 30 4.07 -0.06 -7.08
CA HIS A 30 4.15 -0.30 -5.66
C HIS A 30 2.74 -0.31 -5.05
N LYS A 31 2.60 -1.13 -4.01
CA LYS A 31 1.46 -1.14 -3.10
C LYS A 31 1.93 -0.68 -1.73
N SER A 32 1.08 0.05 -1.02
CA SER A 32 1.39 0.47 0.35
C SER A 32 0.16 0.51 1.24
N VAL A 33 0.38 0.29 2.53
CA VAL A 33 -0.60 0.48 3.60
C VAL A 33 -0.03 1.48 4.60
N SER A 34 -0.71 2.59 4.81
CA SER A 34 -0.33 3.63 5.78
C SER A 34 -1.33 3.65 6.92
N HIS A 35 -0.83 3.61 8.14
CA HIS A 35 -1.65 3.67 9.36
C HIS A 35 -1.51 5.02 10.03
N TYR A 36 -2.64 5.54 10.49
CA TYR A 36 -2.77 6.80 11.19
C TYR A 36 -3.58 6.59 12.47
N LYS A 37 -3.27 7.36 13.51
CA LYS A 37 -4.02 7.39 14.77
C LYS A 37 -4.13 8.83 15.24
N ARG A 38 -5.36 9.28 15.53
CA ARG A 38 -5.67 10.66 15.94
C ARG A 38 -5.06 11.71 15.00
N GLY A 39 -5.21 11.48 13.69
CA GLY A 39 -4.66 12.34 12.63
C GLY A 39 -3.15 12.19 12.36
N LYS A 40 -2.37 11.62 13.29
CA LYS A 40 -0.92 11.42 13.13
C LYS A 40 -0.60 10.18 12.32
N HIS A 41 0.36 10.27 11.41
CA HIS A 41 0.92 9.12 10.68
C HIS A 41 1.79 8.29 11.62
N ILE A 42 1.55 6.98 11.67
CA ILE A 42 2.28 6.07 12.56
C ILE A 42 3.34 5.31 11.78
N PHE A 43 2.95 4.68 10.67
CA PHE A 43 3.90 4.00 9.77
C PHE A 43 3.29 3.77 8.39
N THR A 44 4.16 3.45 7.43
CA THR A 44 3.78 2.97 6.10
C THR A 44 4.54 1.70 5.79
N ALA A 45 3.83 0.63 5.46
CA ALA A 45 4.40 -0.56 4.84
C ALA A 45 4.27 -0.43 3.32
N LYS A 46 5.39 -0.45 2.59
CA LYS A 46 5.44 -0.34 1.13
C LYS A 46 6.13 -1.56 0.53
N LYS A 47 5.55 -2.12 -0.53
CA LYS A 47 6.09 -3.25 -1.29
C LYS A 47 6.00 -2.98 -2.78
N ALA A 48 6.94 -3.55 -3.54
CA ALA A 48 6.84 -3.58 -5.00
C ALA A 48 5.69 -4.52 -5.41
N LEU A 49 5.03 -4.18 -6.51
CA LEU A 49 4.14 -5.09 -7.19
C LEU A 49 4.97 -6.04 -8.05
N LYS A 50 4.63 -7.32 -8.02
CA LYS A 50 5.16 -8.32 -8.94
C LYS A 50 4.63 -8.04 -10.35
N SER A 51 5.37 -8.45 -11.37
CA SER A 51 4.95 -8.31 -12.78
C SER A 51 3.54 -8.87 -13.03
N GLY A 52 3.24 -10.06 -12.47
CA GLY A 52 1.91 -10.66 -12.54
C GLY A 52 0.82 -9.82 -11.87
N GLU A 53 1.09 -9.21 -10.71
CA GLU A 53 0.12 -8.31 -10.03
C GLU A 53 -0.15 -7.07 -10.89
N VAL A 54 0.87 -6.49 -11.52
CA VAL A 54 0.71 -5.34 -12.44
C VAL A 54 -0.18 -5.71 -13.62
N SER A 55 0.04 -6.87 -14.24
CA SER A 55 -0.77 -7.33 -15.37
C SER A 55 -2.23 -7.54 -14.98
N LEU A 56 -2.48 -8.17 -13.83
CA LEU A 56 -3.84 -8.38 -13.30
C LEU A 56 -4.56 -7.05 -13.02
N ILE A 57 -3.87 -6.07 -12.42
CA ILE A 57 -4.44 -4.73 -12.16
C ILE A 57 -4.78 -4.01 -13.48
N LYS A 58 -3.92 -4.10 -14.49
CA LYS A 58 -4.16 -3.45 -15.79
C LYS A 58 -5.40 -3.96 -16.51
N ILE A 59 -5.74 -5.24 -16.33
CA ILE A 59 -6.94 -5.86 -16.90
C ILE A 59 -8.15 -5.80 -15.96
N GLY A 60 -8.07 -5.03 -14.86
CA GLY A 60 -9.18 -4.83 -13.93
C GLY A 60 -9.52 -6.05 -13.06
N LYS A 61 -8.64 -7.05 -12.96
CA LYS A 61 -8.90 -8.23 -12.13
C LYS A 61 -8.65 -7.96 -10.65
N PHE A 62 -9.55 -8.46 -9.81
CA PHE A 62 -9.38 -8.47 -8.37
C PHE A 62 -8.20 -9.36 -7.97
N ILE A 63 -7.39 -8.88 -7.01
CA ILE A 63 -6.26 -9.64 -6.44
C ILE A 63 -6.52 -9.84 -4.95
N PRO A 64 -6.98 -11.04 -4.53
CA PRO A 64 -7.16 -11.37 -3.12
C PRO A 64 -5.85 -11.19 -2.36
N GLY A 65 -5.93 -10.53 -1.19
CA GLY A 65 -4.75 -10.39 -0.32
C GLY A 65 -3.62 -9.56 -0.92
N LEU A 66 -3.88 -8.68 -1.90
CA LEU A 66 -2.87 -7.81 -2.52
C LEU A 66 -1.96 -7.14 -1.48
N PHE A 67 -2.51 -6.72 -0.34
CA PHE A 67 -1.79 -6.02 0.73
C PHE A 67 -1.41 -6.91 1.92
N LYS A 68 -1.59 -8.24 1.86
CA LYS A 68 -1.36 -9.16 3.00
C LYS A 68 0.09 -9.15 3.48
N ASP A 69 1.03 -8.93 2.56
CA ASP A 69 2.46 -8.81 2.80
C ASP A 69 2.92 -7.38 3.19
N CYS A 70 1.99 -6.42 3.21
CA CYS A 70 2.20 -5.05 3.68
C CYS A 70 1.90 -4.92 5.17
N GLY A 71 2.24 -5.94 5.96
CA GLY A 71 2.05 -5.98 7.40
C GLY A 71 3.10 -5.22 8.19
N CYS A 72 2.78 -4.93 9.45
CA CYS A 72 3.68 -4.35 10.43
C CYS A 72 4.74 -5.40 10.82
N ASN A 73 5.83 -5.51 10.07
CA ASN A 73 7.02 -6.11 10.65
C ASN A 73 7.48 -5.17 11.76
N LYS A 74 7.26 -5.54 13.03
CA LYS A 74 7.84 -4.90 14.23
C LYS A 74 9.38 -5.00 14.27
N LYS A 75 10.05 -5.11 13.12
CA LYS A 75 11.50 -5.02 13.04
C LYS A 75 11.83 -3.55 13.16
N THR A 76 12.30 -3.19 14.36
CA THR A 76 12.91 -1.91 14.70
C THR A 76 13.64 -1.35 13.49
N MET A 77 13.15 -0.22 12.98
CA MET A 77 13.88 0.56 11.98
C MET A 77 15.15 1.01 12.69
N LYS A 78 16.28 0.34 12.45
CA LYS A 78 17.59 0.84 12.90
C LYS A 78 17.75 2.20 12.23
N HIS A 79 17.72 3.26 13.04
CA HIS A 79 18.09 4.60 12.59
C HIS A 79 19.48 4.48 11.95
N ARG A 80 19.55 4.62 10.64
CA ARG A 80 20.83 4.72 9.93
C ARG A 80 21.32 6.13 10.24
N ARG A 81 22.32 6.23 11.12
CA ARG A 81 23.07 7.45 11.40
C ARG A 81 23.73 7.95 10.12
#